data_AF-A0AAE0A912-F1
#
_entry.id   AF-A0AAE0A912-F1
#
_cell.length_a   1.000
_cell.length_b   1.000
_cell.length_c   1.000
_cell.angle_alpha   90.00
_cell.angle_beta   90.00
_cell.angle_gamma   90.00
#
_symmetry.space_group_name_H-M   'P 1'
#
loop_
_entity.id
_entity.type
_entity.pdbx_description
1 polymer ?
#
loop_
_entity_poly.entity_id
_entity_poly.type
_entity_poly.pdbx_seq_one_letter_code
_entity_poly.pdbx_strand_id
1 'polypeptide(L)'
;MFKVYRWMKDQNWYRFDFDLATKLADSAGKERNFGVCMLIYYEIINKGHVPSESTFHILIVDYLSEPTKDCLDEACSIYNHMIQLGGYQPHLNLHNSLFRALTSKPGGSSKLYLKQSELIFHNFVTSGLEIQKDIYAGLTCYIAIKTL
;
A
#
# COMPACT_ATOMS: atom_id res chain seq x y z
N MET A 1 -3.99 -8.95 21.68
CA MET A 1 -3.18 -9.98 20.99
C MET A 1 -1.69 -9.60 20.87
N PHE A 2 -1.35 -8.39 20.43
CA PHE A 2 0.04 -7.95 20.23
C PHE A 2 0.97 -7.99 21.46
N LYS A 3 0.46 -7.73 22.68
CA LYS A 3 1.28 -7.79 23.91
C LYS A 3 1.84 -9.20 24.17
N VAL A 4 1.05 -10.24 23.94
CA VAL A 4 1.46 -11.64 24.10
C VAL A 4 2.50 -11.99 23.03
N TYR A 5 2.26 -11.59 21.78
CA TYR A 5 3.22 -11.77 20.69
C TYR A 5 4.57 -11.12 21.01
N ARG A 6 4.59 -9.88 21.52
CA ARG A 6 5.82 -9.22 21.95
C ARG A 6 6.53 -10.01 23.05
N TRP A 7 5.81 -10.47 24.07
CA TRP A 7 6.39 -11.27 25.15
C TRP A 7 6.97 -12.60 24.64
N MET A 8 6.30 -13.26 23.69
CA MET A 8 6.80 -14.50 23.07
C MET A 8 8.14 -14.26 22.38
N LYS A 9 8.31 -13.12 21.69
CA LYS A 9 9.56 -12.77 21.00
C LYS A 9 10.77 -12.63 21.93
N ASP A 10 10.55 -12.32 23.20
CA ASP A 10 11.62 -12.22 24.20
C ASP A 10 12.05 -13.60 24.74
N GLN A 11 11.37 -14.68 24.35
CA GLN A 11 11.67 -16.03 24.83
C GLN A 11 12.68 -16.74 23.93
N ASN A 12 13.66 -17.41 24.54
CA ASN A 12 14.72 -18.14 23.81
C ASN A 12 14.19 -19.29 22.93
N TRP A 13 13.02 -19.84 23.24
CA TRP A 13 12.39 -20.91 22.47
C TRP A 13 11.58 -20.40 21.28
N TYR A 14 11.28 -19.10 21.24
CA TYR A 14 10.42 -18.55 20.20
C TYR A 14 11.12 -18.53 18.85
N ARG A 15 10.39 -18.98 17.83
CA ARG A 15 10.77 -18.89 16.43
C ARG A 15 9.69 -18.10 15.71
N PHE A 16 10.11 -17.29 14.75
CA PHE A 16 9.18 -16.50 13.96
C PHE A 16 8.14 -17.40 13.29
N ASP A 17 6.86 -17.10 13.54
CA ASP A 17 5.72 -17.78 12.96
C ASP A 17 5.02 -16.83 11.99
N PHE A 18 5.13 -17.15 10.69
CA PHE A 18 4.60 -16.31 9.62
C PHE A 18 3.07 -16.24 9.60
N ASP A 19 2.38 -17.35 9.91
CA ASP A 19 0.92 -17.40 9.93
C ASP A 19 0.38 -16.56 11.10
N LEU A 20 1.04 -16.64 12.25
CA LEU A 20 0.73 -15.80 13.41
C LEU A 20 0.96 -14.32 13.11
N ALA A 21 2.11 -13.98 12.51
CA ALA A 21 2.43 -12.61 12.12
C ALA A 21 1.38 -12.04 11.15
N THR A 22 1.02 -12.79 10.11
CA THR A 22 0.02 -12.38 9.12
C THR A 22 -1.35 -12.12 9.77
N LYS A 23 -1.81 -13.03 10.65
CA LYS A 23 -3.08 -12.85 11.39
C LYS A 23 -3.05 -11.63 12.31
N LEU A 24 -1.90 -11.35 12.93
CA LEU A 24 -1.72 -10.18 13.78
C LEU A 24 -1.74 -8.88 12.99
N ALA A 25 -1.13 -8.84 11.80
CA ALA A 25 -1.19 -7.69 10.91
C ALA A 25 -2.64 -7.38 10.49
N ASP A 26 -3.38 -8.42 10.08
CA ASP A 26 -4.80 -8.28 9.72
C ASP A 26 -5.66 -7.81 10.89
N SER A 27 -5.46 -8.37 12.09
CA SER A 27 -6.19 -7.93 13.30
C SER A 27 -5.86 -6.49 13.65
N ALA A 28 -4.57 -6.11 13.60
CA ALA A 28 -4.13 -4.75 13.87
C ALA A 28 -4.75 -3.75 12.90
N GLY A 29 -4.81 -4.09 11.61
CA GLY A 29 -5.47 -3.26 10.60
C GLY A 29 -6.98 -3.10 10.83
N LYS A 30 -7.68 -4.20 11.19
CA LYS A 30 -9.12 -4.15 11.55
C LYS A 30 -9.39 -3.28 12.78
N GLU A 31 -8.46 -3.29 13.74
CA GLU A 31 -8.49 -2.44 14.94
C GLU A 31 -8.01 -1.00 14.68
N ARG A 32 -7.65 -0.66 13.42
CA ARG A 32 -7.05 0.63 13.03
C ARG A 32 -5.76 0.96 13.80
N ASN A 33 -5.04 -0.07 14.26
CA ASN A 33 -3.76 0.04 14.91
C ASN A 33 -2.64 -0.10 13.86
N PHE A 34 -2.53 0.90 13.00
CA PHE A 34 -1.64 0.86 11.84
C PHE A 34 -0.17 0.85 12.21
N GLY A 35 0.21 1.45 13.34
CA GLY A 35 1.58 1.35 13.87
C GLY A 35 2.00 -0.10 14.17
N VAL A 36 1.10 -0.91 14.75
CA VAL A 36 1.36 -2.34 14.95
C VAL A 36 1.39 -3.10 13.63
N CYS A 37 0.47 -2.78 12.71
CA CYS A 37 0.47 -3.36 11.36
C CYS A 37 1.82 -3.13 10.64
N MET A 38 2.34 -1.90 10.71
CA MET A 38 3.61 -1.52 10.09
C MET A 38 4.81 -2.23 10.72
N LEU A 39 4.83 -2.38 12.05
CA LEU A 39 5.87 -3.13 12.75
C LEU A 39 5.91 -4.60 12.28
N ILE A 40 4.75 -5.22 12.11
CA ILE A 40 4.65 -6.61 11.67
C ILE A 40 5.02 -6.74 10.19
N TYR A 41 4.61 -5.79 9.35
CA TYR A 41 5.00 -5.71 7.94
C TYR A 41 6.52 -5.75 7.78
N TYR A 42 7.26 -4.90 8.50
CA TYR A 42 8.72 -4.91 8.45
C TYR A 42 9.31 -6.20 9.03
N GLU A 43 8.69 -6.78 10.05
CA GLU A 43 9.17 -8.05 10.61
C GLU A 43 9.05 -9.20 9.59
N ILE A 44 7.94 -9.29 8.88
CA ILE A 44 7.72 -10.27 7.81
C ILE A 44 8.82 -10.13 6.73
N ILE A 45 9.07 -8.90 6.27
CA ILE A 45 10.06 -8.62 5.22
C ILE A 45 11.48 -8.93 5.71
N ASN A 46 11.84 -8.51 6.92
CA ASN A 46 13.16 -8.75 7.49
C ASN A 46 13.45 -10.24 7.74
N LYS A 47 12.42 -11.08 7.78
CA LYS A 47 12.54 -12.54 7.84
C LYS A 47 12.54 -13.22 6.46
N GLY A 48 12.54 -12.43 5.38
CA GLY A 48 12.53 -12.95 4.01
C GLY A 48 11.18 -13.48 3.55
N HIS A 49 10.10 -13.14 4.26
CA HIS A 49 8.75 -13.51 3.90
C HIS A 49 8.04 -12.37 3.17
N VAL A 50 6.97 -12.73 2.47
CA VAL A 50 6.20 -11.85 1.61
C VAL A 50 4.89 -11.50 2.31
N PRO A 51 4.57 -10.20 2.58
CA PRO A 51 3.35 -9.82 3.32
C PRO A 51 2.06 -10.21 2.60
N SER A 52 0.95 -10.32 3.32
CA SER A 52 -0.36 -10.54 2.67
C SER A 52 -0.82 -9.31 1.89
N GLU A 53 -1.64 -9.52 0.85
CA GLU A 53 -2.27 -8.42 0.10
C GLU A 53 -3.06 -7.47 1.01
N SER A 54 -3.77 -8.02 2.01
CA SER A 54 -4.49 -7.25 3.01
C SER A 54 -3.56 -6.31 3.80
N THR A 55 -2.37 -6.78 4.18
CA THR A 55 -1.37 -5.96 4.90
C THR A 55 -0.93 -4.77 4.04
N PHE A 56 -0.63 -4.99 2.76
CA PHE A 56 -0.31 -3.91 1.83
C PHE A 56 -1.45 -2.91 1.70
N HIS A 57 -2.67 -3.40 1.44
CA HIS A 57 -3.84 -2.56 1.26
C HIS A 57 -4.11 -1.68 2.49
N ILE A 58 -4.09 -2.27 3.68
CA ILE A 58 -4.33 -1.59 4.96
C ILE A 58 -3.35 -0.45 5.15
N LEU A 59 -2.05 -0.71 4.96
CA LEU A 59 -1.01 0.30 5.14
C LEU A 59 -1.09 1.42 4.10
N ILE A 60 -1.28 1.09 2.83
CA ILE A 60 -1.40 2.09 1.77
C ILE A 60 -2.60 3.00 2.05
N VAL A 61 -3.78 2.44 2.35
CA VAL A 61 -4.98 3.25 2.62
C VAL A 61 -4.82 4.11 3.88
N ASP A 62 -4.15 3.60 4.91
CA ASP A 62 -3.85 4.38 6.11
C ASP A 62 -2.97 5.59 5.81
N TYR A 63 -1.83 5.39 5.13
CA TYR A 63 -0.95 6.49 4.73
C TYR A 63 -1.69 7.50 3.83
N LEU A 64 -2.54 7.04 2.91
CA LEU A 64 -3.35 7.93 2.06
C LEU A 64 -4.45 8.69 2.82
N SER A 65 -4.76 8.31 4.06
CA SER A 65 -5.74 9.03 4.89
C SER A 65 -5.19 10.36 5.40
N GLU A 66 -3.87 10.52 5.45
CA GLU A 66 -3.19 11.75 5.83
C GLU A 66 -2.69 12.50 4.57
N PRO A 67 -3.16 13.73 4.28
CA PRO A 67 -2.85 14.45 3.04
C PRO A 67 -1.45 15.11 3.03
N THR A 68 -0.47 14.51 3.71
CA THR A 68 0.91 14.99 3.74
C THR A 68 1.70 14.45 2.55
N LYS A 69 2.85 15.07 2.25
CA LYS A 69 3.74 14.57 1.20
C LYS A 69 4.39 13.26 1.63
N ASP A 70 4.90 13.22 2.85
CA ASP A 70 5.62 12.07 3.40
C ASP A 70 4.72 10.82 3.45
N CYS A 71 3.45 10.96 3.85
CA CYS A 71 2.54 9.82 3.83
C CYS A 71 2.22 9.34 2.40
N LEU A 72 2.11 10.25 1.42
CA LEU A 72 1.92 9.86 0.02
C LEU A 72 3.15 9.13 -0.54
N ASP A 73 4.35 9.62 -0.23
CA ASP A 73 5.61 9.00 -0.65
C ASP A 73 5.71 7.58 -0.05
N GLU A 74 5.27 7.40 1.19
CA GLU A 74 5.32 6.11 1.89
C GLU A 74 4.29 5.13 1.33
N ALA A 75 3.07 5.61 1.06
CA ALA A 75 2.05 4.83 0.35
C ALA A 75 2.55 4.34 -1.02
N CYS A 76 3.22 5.22 -1.77
CA CYS A 76 3.80 4.87 -3.06
C CYS A 76 4.96 3.86 -2.94
N SER A 77 5.81 4.00 -1.91
CA SER A 77 6.89 3.07 -1.63
C SER A 77 6.38 1.66 -1.33
N ILE A 78 5.36 1.55 -0.47
CA ILE A 78 4.73 0.27 -0.11
C ILE A 78 4.04 -0.37 -1.32
N TYR A 79 3.33 0.42 -2.13
CA TYR A 79 2.74 -0.07 -3.39
C TYR A 79 3.81 -0.56 -4.36
N ASN A 80 4.90 0.19 -4.56
CA ASN A 80 5.99 -0.22 -5.44
C ASN A 80 6.63 -1.53 -4.97
N HIS A 81 6.78 -1.71 -3.66
CA HIS A 81 7.26 -2.97 -3.10
C HIS A 81 6.30 -4.13 -3.39
N MET A 82 4.99 -3.94 -3.24
CA MET A 82 3.96 -4.94 -3.60
C MET A 82 4.10 -5.38 -5.07
N ILE A 83 4.27 -4.42 -5.99
CA ILE A 83 4.43 -4.71 -7.42
C ILE A 83 5.75 -5.44 -7.72
N GLN A 84 6.85 -5.04 -7.07
CA GLN A 84 8.17 -5.65 -7.26
C GLN A 84 8.22 -7.12 -6.81
N LEU A 85 7.52 -7.46 -5.74
CA LEU A 85 7.41 -8.85 -5.27
C LEU A 85 6.65 -9.74 -6.27
N GLY A 86 5.76 -9.15 -7.06
CA GLY A 86 4.95 -9.85 -8.05
C GLY A 86 3.91 -10.79 -7.44
N GLY A 87 3.04 -11.35 -8.29
CA GLY A 87 2.01 -12.31 -7.85
C GLY A 87 0.78 -11.70 -7.15
N TYR A 88 0.73 -10.37 -7.00
CA TYR A 88 -0.43 -9.68 -6.47
C TYR A 88 -1.32 -9.10 -7.56
N GLN A 89 -2.62 -9.00 -7.27
CA GLN A 89 -3.59 -8.31 -8.11
C GLN A 89 -4.28 -7.20 -7.31
N PRO A 90 -3.63 -6.04 -7.13
CA PRO A 90 -4.20 -4.97 -6.32
C PRO A 90 -5.60 -4.57 -6.81
N HIS A 91 -6.55 -4.53 -5.88
CA HIS A 91 -7.94 -4.16 -6.17
C HIS A 91 -8.08 -2.77 -6.81
N LEU A 92 -9.11 -2.60 -7.66
CA LEU A 92 -9.46 -1.33 -8.31
C LEU A 92 -9.53 -0.15 -7.32
N ASN A 93 -10.13 -0.36 -6.14
CA ASN A 93 -10.27 0.68 -5.12
C ASN A 93 -8.92 1.22 -4.62
N LEU A 94 -7.88 0.37 -4.59
CA LEU A 94 -6.54 0.78 -4.16
C LEU A 94 -5.89 1.68 -5.20
N HIS A 95 -5.98 1.32 -6.49
CA HIS A 95 -5.52 2.17 -7.59
C HIS A 95 -6.24 3.51 -7.62
N ASN A 96 -7.57 3.52 -7.46
CA ASN A 96 -8.36 4.75 -7.42
C ASN A 96 -7.93 5.68 -6.27
N SER A 97 -7.65 5.12 -5.09
CA SER A 97 -7.22 5.88 -3.93
C SER A 97 -5.86 6.55 -4.17
N LEU A 98 -4.90 5.79 -4.73
CA LEU A 98 -3.58 6.31 -5.10
C LEU A 98 -3.67 7.41 -6.16
N PHE A 99 -4.44 7.21 -7.24
CA PHE A 99 -4.61 8.24 -8.26
C PHE A 99 -5.19 9.53 -7.69
N ARG A 100 -6.24 9.42 -6.87
CA ARG A 100 -6.88 10.60 -6.27
C ARG A 100 -5.91 11.35 -5.35
N ALA A 101 -5.07 10.64 -4.60
CA ALA A 101 -4.05 11.26 -3.76
C ALA A 101 -2.99 12.00 -4.59
N LEU A 102 -2.49 11.36 -5.66
CA LEU A 102 -1.48 11.93 -6.57
C LEU A 102 -1.99 13.18 -7.30
N THR A 103 -3.29 13.27 -7.56
CA THR A 103 -3.89 14.35 -8.34
C THR A 103 -4.50 15.47 -7.50
N SER A 104 -4.84 15.20 -6.24
CA SER A 104 -5.50 16.17 -5.36
C SER A 104 -4.62 17.36 -4.93
N LYS A 105 -3.32 17.39 -5.27
CA LYS A 105 -2.41 18.49 -4.92
C LYS A 105 -2.48 19.61 -5.97
N PRO A 106 -3.12 20.77 -5.69
CA PRO A 106 -3.13 21.91 -6.59
C PRO A 106 -1.83 22.70 -6.33
N GLY A 107 -0.81 22.44 -7.12
CA GLY A 107 0.47 23.14 -6.96
C GLY A 107 1.63 22.36 -7.55
N GLY A 108 1.68 22.31 -8.88
CA GLY A 108 2.80 21.76 -9.63
C GLY A 108 2.93 20.26 -9.47
N SER A 109 2.34 19.52 -10.43
CA SER A 109 2.62 18.10 -10.68
C SER A 109 4.13 17.91 -10.84
N SER A 110 4.83 17.69 -9.73
CA SER A 110 6.26 17.49 -9.80
C SER A 110 6.49 16.24 -10.65
N LYS A 111 7.47 16.29 -11.54
CA LYS A 111 7.88 15.18 -12.42
C LYS A 111 7.99 13.84 -11.68
N LEU A 112 8.21 13.88 -10.36
CA LEU A 112 8.22 12.75 -9.43
C LEU A 112 6.91 11.94 -9.46
N TYR A 113 5.76 12.59 -9.30
CA TYR A 113 4.45 11.91 -9.20
C TYR A 113 3.90 11.51 -10.57
N LEU A 114 4.37 12.13 -11.65
CA LEU A 114 4.01 11.75 -13.02
C LEU A 114 4.47 10.32 -13.31
N LYS A 115 5.75 10.01 -13.03
CA LYS A 115 6.29 8.65 -13.22
C LYS A 115 5.57 7.61 -12.35
N GLN A 116 5.23 7.98 -11.11
CA GLN A 116 4.47 7.10 -10.22
C GLN A 116 3.06 6.83 -10.75
N SER A 117 2.39 7.88 -11.25
CA SER A 117 1.07 7.76 -11.87
C SER A 117 1.09 6.87 -13.11
N GLU A 118 2.13 6.97 -13.94
CA GLU A 118 2.34 6.09 -15.10
C GLU A 118 2.51 4.62 -14.69
N LEU A 119 3.30 4.36 -13.64
CA LEU A 119 3.50 3.01 -13.14
C LEU A 119 2.20 2.40 -12.60
N ILE A 120 1.42 3.15 -11.81
CA ILE A 120 0.13 2.69 -11.29
C ILE A 120 -0.83 2.41 -12.46
N PHE A 121 -0.86 3.30 -13.47
CA PHE A 121 -1.70 3.12 -14.65
C PHE A 121 -1.32 1.90 -15.47
N HIS A 122 -0.02 1.68 -15.68
CA HIS A 122 0.49 0.51 -16.37
C HIS A 122 0.07 -0.78 -15.65
N ASN A 123 0.30 -0.86 -14.33
CA ASN A 123 -0.09 -2.02 -13.54
C ASN A 123 -1.60 -2.28 -13.60
N PHE A 124 -2.41 -1.21 -13.48
CA PHE A 124 -3.86 -1.31 -13.62
C PHE A 124 -4.27 -1.94 -14.96
N VAL A 125 -3.75 -1.44 -16.08
CA VAL A 125 -4.07 -1.97 -17.42
C VAL A 125 -3.60 -3.42 -17.57
N THR A 126 -2.41 -3.76 -17.09
CA THR A 126 -1.87 -5.13 -17.18
C THR A 126 -2.56 -6.13 -16.27
N SER A 127 -3.24 -5.66 -15.22
CA SER A 127 -3.97 -6.52 -14.28
C SER A 127 -5.31 -7.05 -14.83
N GLY A 128 -5.72 -6.64 -16.04
CA GLY A 128 -6.91 -7.19 -16.72
C GLY A 128 -8.25 -6.85 -16.07
N LEU A 129 -8.27 -5.88 -15.14
CA LEU A 129 -9.47 -5.41 -14.46
C LEU A 129 -10.34 -4.58 -15.43
N GLU A 130 -11.65 -4.89 -15.50
CA GLU A 130 -12.58 -4.16 -16.37
C GLU A 130 -12.66 -2.67 -15.99
N ILE A 131 -12.63 -1.81 -17.02
CA ILE A 131 -12.66 -0.37 -16.86
C ILE A 131 -14.10 0.08 -16.51
N GLN A 132 -14.39 0.32 -15.24
CA GLN A 132 -15.63 0.96 -14.78
C GLN A 132 -15.63 2.49 -15.02
N LYS A 133 -16.82 3.09 -15.20
CA LYS A 133 -17.00 4.49 -15.65
C LYS A 133 -16.46 5.57 -14.69
N ASP A 134 -16.20 5.23 -13.43
CA ASP A 134 -15.55 6.08 -12.43
C ASP A 134 -14.05 6.30 -12.71
N ILE A 135 -13.44 5.44 -13.53
CA ILE A 135 -12.03 5.53 -13.97
C ILE A 135 -11.78 6.76 -14.83
N TYR A 136 -12.81 7.32 -15.48
CA TYR A 136 -12.67 8.56 -16.24
C TYR A 136 -12.15 9.69 -15.36
N ALA A 137 -12.49 9.79 -14.07
CA ALA A 137 -11.95 10.87 -13.23
C ALA A 137 -10.44 10.76 -13.04
N GLY A 138 -9.91 9.56 -12.76
CA GLY A 138 -8.46 9.31 -12.63
C GLY A 138 -7.72 9.41 -13.96
N LEU A 139 -8.31 8.90 -15.05
CA LEU A 139 -7.75 8.95 -16.41
C LEU A 139 -7.71 10.37 -16.98
N THR A 140 -8.78 11.15 -16.77
CA THR A 140 -8.84 12.58 -17.16
C THR A 140 -7.80 13.37 -16.38
N CYS A 141 -7.55 12.98 -15.12
CA CYS A 141 -6.51 13.61 -14.31
C CYS A 141 -5.09 13.21 -14.73
N TYR A 142 -4.85 11.95 -15.10
CA TYR A 142 -3.59 11.52 -15.73
C TYR A 142 -3.35 12.27 -17.04
N ILE A 143 -4.37 12.39 -17.90
CA ILE A 143 -4.29 13.18 -19.13
C ILE A 143 -3.97 14.64 -18.80
N ALA A 144 -4.65 15.25 -17.81
CA ALA A 144 -4.39 16.62 -17.37
C ALA A 144 -2.96 16.82 -16.81
N ILE A 145 -2.40 15.83 -16.12
CA ILE A 145 -1.00 15.84 -15.65
C ILE A 145 0.00 15.76 -16.83
N LYS A 146 -0.37 15.10 -17.93
CA LYS A 146 0.49 14.89 -19.10
C LYS A 146 0.47 16.07 -20.09
N THR A 147 -0.59 16.88 -20.09
CA THR A 147 -0.74 18.06 -20.98
C THR A 147 -0.35 19.41 -20.35
N LEU A 148 0.10 19.43 -19.10
CA LEU A 148 0.73 20.59 -18.43
C LEU A 148 2.26 20.51 -18.52
#